data_AF-A0A1G8MAX3-F1
#
_entry.id   AF-A0A1G8MAX3-F1
#
_cell.length_a   1.000
_cell.length_b   1.000
_cell.length_c   1.000
_cell.angle_alpha   90.00
_cell.angle_beta   90.00
_cell.angle_gamma   90.00
#
_symmetry.space_group_name_H-M   'P 1'
#
loop_
_entity.id
_entity.type
_entity.pdbx_description
1 polymer ?
#
loop_
_entity_poly.entity_id
_entity_poly.type
_entity_poly.pdbx_seq_one_letter_code
_entity_poly.pdbx_strand_id
1 'polypeptide(L)'
;MPPHKEAIRVDSPQHKSRRAMPEERREQLVRATLKCLVAEGHAGISVRRIAKEAGVAVGLVNHHFGSIEALVAQAYETLAAGVTQSLREQVAAAGSDPAARLDAFLVGSFSPGVLDPDLLSPWVVFWSLIRHSAPVNDAHERGYRAYLALLETLISDLARHEGFAIAKPRLAAIGLSAMLDGLWLEWCLNPTTFSAEDGLELSRRWVEGLRRGAYA
;
A
#
# COMPACT_ATOMS: atom_id res chain seq x y z
N MET A 1 -60.41 16.29 45.35
CA MET A 1 -59.38 17.11 44.65
C MET A 1 -58.01 16.47 44.86
N PRO A 2 -57.10 16.55 43.87
CA PRO A 2 -56.11 15.52 43.51
C PRO A 2 -54.69 15.86 44.06
N PRO A 3 -53.57 15.19 43.67
CA PRO A 3 -53.00 15.35 42.31
C PRO A 3 -52.43 14.06 41.65
N HIS A 4 -52.45 14.09 40.31
CA HIS A 4 -51.61 13.32 39.40
C HIS A 4 -50.12 13.41 39.77
N LYS A 5 -49.35 12.34 39.53
CA LYS A 5 -47.89 12.43 39.37
C LYS A 5 -47.47 11.87 38.02
N GLU A 6 -46.80 12.75 37.29
CA GLU A 6 -46.33 12.65 35.91
C GLU A 6 -45.21 11.61 35.74
N ALA A 7 -45.17 11.02 34.55
CA ALA A 7 -44.10 10.17 34.07
C ALA A 7 -42.82 10.99 33.85
N ILE A 8 -41.75 10.63 34.55
CA ILE A 8 -40.41 11.16 34.26
C ILE A 8 -39.82 10.34 33.12
N ARG A 9 -39.85 10.90 31.91
CA ARG A 9 -39.02 10.46 30.79
C ARG A 9 -37.55 10.76 31.14
N VAL A 10 -36.74 9.72 31.24
CA VAL A 10 -35.28 9.86 31.29
C VAL A 10 -34.81 10.09 29.87
N ASP A 11 -34.50 11.35 29.57
CA ASP A 11 -33.92 11.79 28.31
C ASP A 11 -32.55 11.13 28.14
N SER A 12 -32.37 10.38 27.07
CA SER A 12 -31.08 9.75 26.73
C SER A 12 -30.17 10.83 26.14
N PRO A 13 -28.97 11.07 26.68
CA PRO A 13 -28.09 12.09 26.13
C PRO A 13 -27.69 11.72 24.70
N GLN A 14 -28.24 12.47 23.75
CA GLN A 14 -27.82 12.50 22.35
C GLN A 14 -26.31 12.71 22.32
N HIS A 15 -25.58 11.70 21.87
CA HIS A 15 -24.16 11.82 21.57
C HIS A 15 -24.02 12.75 20.36
N LYS A 16 -24.01 14.07 20.61
CA LYS A 16 -23.72 15.10 19.63
C LYS A 16 -22.41 14.72 18.97
N SER A 17 -22.50 14.25 17.73
CA SER A 17 -21.36 14.00 16.84
C SER A 17 -20.45 15.22 16.90
N ARG A 18 -19.34 15.10 17.65
CA ARG A 18 -18.23 16.05 17.58
C ARG A 18 -17.91 16.15 16.09
N ARG A 19 -18.02 17.35 15.53
CA ARG A 19 -17.85 17.61 14.09
C ARG A 19 -16.41 17.18 13.76
N ALA A 20 -16.25 15.93 13.32
CA ALA A 20 -14.93 15.42 12.94
C ALA A 20 -14.37 16.36 11.88
N MET A 21 -13.09 16.69 11.99
CA MET A 21 -12.46 17.62 11.06
C MET A 21 -12.53 17.03 9.64
N PRO A 22 -12.61 17.86 8.58
CA PRO A 22 -12.71 17.36 7.20
C PRO A 22 -11.66 16.30 6.84
N GLU A 23 -10.45 16.40 7.39
CA GLU A 23 -9.37 15.43 7.19
C GLU A 23 -9.66 14.07 7.84
N GLU A 24 -10.17 14.06 9.08
CA GLU A 24 -10.56 12.82 9.77
C GLU A 24 -11.62 12.04 8.98
N ARG A 25 -12.52 12.76 8.28
CA ARG A 25 -13.55 12.15 7.42
C ARG A 25 -12.98 11.58 6.12
N ARG A 26 -12.02 12.27 5.50
CA ARG A 26 -11.31 11.75 4.32
C ARG A 26 -10.60 10.45 4.65
N GLU A 27 -9.85 10.43 5.74
CA GLU A 27 -9.13 9.22 6.18
C GLU A 27 -10.09 8.07 6.55
N GLN A 28 -11.21 8.37 7.21
CA GLN A 28 -12.24 7.36 7.52
C GLN A 28 -12.76 6.69 6.25
N LEU A 29 -13.05 7.48 5.22
CA LEU A 29 -13.51 6.97 3.93
C LEU A 29 -12.42 6.13 3.25
N VAL A 30 -11.16 6.57 3.27
CA VAL A 30 -10.03 5.80 2.71
C VAL A 30 -9.85 4.46 3.42
N ARG A 31 -9.84 4.45 4.76
CA ARG A 31 -9.74 3.21 5.55
C ARG A 31 -10.92 2.27 5.29
N ALA A 32 -12.13 2.82 5.19
CA ALA A 32 -13.32 2.04 4.86
C ALA A 32 -13.25 1.43 3.44
N THR A 33 -12.74 2.17 2.47
CA THR A 33 -12.48 1.65 1.11
C THR A 33 -11.54 0.46 1.17
N LEU A 34 -10.40 0.58 1.83
CA LEU A 34 -9.45 -0.54 1.96
C LEU A 34 -10.08 -1.77 2.63
N LYS A 35 -10.85 -1.58 3.72
CA LYS A 35 -11.58 -2.69 4.37
C LYS A 35 -12.58 -3.38 3.45
N CYS A 36 -13.34 -2.61 2.68
CA CYS A 36 -14.28 -3.16 1.69
C CYS A 36 -13.55 -3.95 0.60
N LEU A 37 -12.39 -3.47 0.13
CA LEU A 37 -11.59 -4.16 -0.88
C LEU A 37 -10.98 -5.46 -0.35
N VAL A 38 -10.50 -5.48 0.90
CA VAL A 38 -10.03 -6.71 1.55
C VAL A 38 -11.16 -7.73 1.67
N ALA A 39 -12.34 -7.29 2.14
CA ALA A 39 -13.45 -8.20 2.43
C ALA A 39 -14.21 -8.71 1.19
N GLU A 40 -14.36 -7.86 0.16
CA GLU A 40 -15.31 -8.10 -0.96
C GLU A 40 -14.65 -7.92 -2.34
N GLY A 41 -13.36 -7.59 -2.40
CA GLY A 41 -12.65 -7.33 -3.64
C GLY A 41 -13.36 -6.27 -4.49
N HIS A 42 -13.51 -6.56 -5.79
CA HIS A 42 -14.13 -5.63 -6.74
C HIS A 42 -15.59 -5.30 -6.37
N ALA A 43 -16.32 -6.22 -5.74
CA ALA A 43 -17.71 -5.97 -5.31
C ALA A 43 -17.78 -4.93 -4.17
N GLY A 44 -16.68 -4.71 -3.45
CA GLY A 44 -16.56 -3.71 -2.38
C GLY A 44 -16.53 -2.25 -2.88
N ILE A 45 -16.36 -2.01 -4.19
CA ILE A 45 -16.35 -0.65 -4.78
C ILE A 45 -17.78 -0.14 -4.91
N SER A 46 -18.32 0.42 -3.82
CA SER A 46 -19.64 1.05 -3.81
C SER A 46 -19.69 2.21 -2.83
N VAL A 47 -20.20 3.36 -3.30
CA VAL A 47 -20.36 4.57 -2.48
C VAL A 47 -21.19 4.27 -1.23
N ARG A 48 -22.29 3.52 -1.39
CA ARG A 48 -23.18 3.16 -0.28
C ARG A 48 -22.50 2.19 0.69
N ARG A 49 -21.77 1.20 0.18
CA ARG A 49 -21.07 0.21 1.02
C ARG A 49 -19.96 0.86 1.83
N ILE A 50 -19.13 1.67 1.18
CA ILE A 50 -18.01 2.38 1.80
C ILE A 50 -18.51 3.41 2.82
N ALA A 51 -19.55 4.18 2.49
CA ALA A 51 -20.12 5.14 3.45
C ALA A 51 -20.70 4.44 4.69
N LYS A 52 -21.36 3.28 4.50
CA LYS A 52 -21.84 2.44 5.60
C LYS A 52 -20.68 1.93 6.45
N GLU A 53 -19.62 1.41 5.83
CA GLU A 53 -18.41 0.93 6.50
C GLU A 53 -17.69 2.04 7.28
N ALA A 54 -17.63 3.25 6.72
CA ALA A 54 -17.07 4.43 7.38
C ALA A 54 -17.97 5.03 8.48
N GLY A 55 -19.23 4.61 8.58
CA GLY A 55 -20.21 5.20 9.50
C GLY A 55 -20.56 6.65 9.16
N VAL A 56 -20.60 7.00 7.87
CA VAL A 56 -20.87 8.35 7.36
C VAL A 56 -22.02 8.38 6.36
N ALA A 57 -22.58 9.57 6.10
CA ALA A 57 -23.60 9.72 5.06
C ALA A 57 -23.02 9.55 3.65
N VAL A 58 -23.77 8.93 2.74
CA VAL A 58 -23.36 8.64 1.35
C VAL A 58 -22.85 9.88 0.61
N GLY A 59 -23.48 11.04 0.83
CA GLY A 59 -23.09 12.30 0.19
C GLY A 59 -21.68 12.81 0.54
N LEU A 60 -21.07 12.32 1.62
CA LEU A 60 -19.71 12.72 2.01
C LEU A 60 -18.64 12.21 1.05
N VAL A 61 -18.89 11.12 0.32
CA VAL A 61 -17.94 10.62 -0.69
C VAL A 61 -17.79 11.64 -1.83
N ASN A 62 -18.93 12.04 -2.44
CA ASN A 62 -18.91 13.05 -3.50
C ASN A 62 -18.41 14.40 -2.98
N HIS A 63 -18.76 14.78 -1.76
CA HIS A 63 -18.28 16.03 -1.16
C HIS A 63 -16.75 16.10 -1.01
N HIS A 64 -16.12 14.99 -0.56
CA HIS A 64 -14.68 14.97 -0.30
C HIS A 64 -13.83 14.58 -1.51
N PHE A 65 -14.31 13.69 -2.37
CA PHE A 65 -13.52 13.08 -3.44
C PHE A 65 -14.06 13.38 -4.83
N GLY A 66 -15.29 13.89 -4.97
CA GLY A 66 -15.94 14.15 -6.25
C GLY A 66 -16.47 12.88 -6.95
N SER A 67 -15.75 11.77 -6.84
CA SER A 67 -16.17 10.47 -7.40
C SER A 67 -15.65 9.28 -6.57
N ILE A 68 -16.18 8.09 -6.85
CA ILE A 68 -15.69 6.86 -6.22
C ILE A 68 -14.30 6.48 -6.73
N GLU A 69 -14.01 6.74 -8.00
CA GLU A 69 -12.71 6.49 -8.62
C GLU A 69 -11.61 7.33 -7.96
N ALA A 70 -11.91 8.58 -7.60
CA ALA A 70 -10.98 9.44 -6.86
C ALA A 70 -10.74 8.94 -5.43
N LEU A 71 -11.77 8.40 -4.76
CA LEU A 71 -11.61 7.76 -3.45
C LEU A 71 -10.78 6.46 -3.54
N VAL A 72 -11.02 5.65 -4.57
CA VAL A 72 -10.23 4.43 -4.83
C VAL A 72 -8.79 4.78 -5.16
N ALA A 73 -8.54 5.84 -5.94
CA ALA A 73 -7.20 6.36 -6.21
C ALA A 73 -6.51 6.82 -4.93
N GLN A 74 -7.21 7.51 -4.02
CA GLN A 74 -6.63 7.87 -2.73
C GLN A 74 -6.29 6.64 -1.89
N ALA A 75 -7.14 5.61 -1.89
CA ALA A 75 -6.89 4.35 -1.20
C ALA A 75 -5.66 3.61 -1.76
N TYR A 76 -5.50 3.61 -3.09
CA TYR A 76 -4.27 3.14 -3.74
C TYR A 76 -3.04 3.87 -3.21
N GLU A 77 -3.06 5.21 -3.24
CA GLU A 77 -1.93 6.03 -2.82
C GLU A 77 -1.56 5.76 -1.35
N THR A 78 -2.56 5.68 -0.48
CA THR A 78 -2.35 5.38 0.94
C THR A 78 -1.68 4.02 1.12
N LEU A 79 -2.15 2.97 0.42
CA LEU A 79 -1.55 1.64 0.54
C LEU A 79 -0.13 1.59 -0.03
N ALA A 80 0.08 2.12 -1.24
CA ALA A 80 1.38 2.16 -1.91
C ALA A 80 2.42 2.98 -1.13
N ALA A 81 2.00 4.13 -0.59
CA ALA A 81 2.84 4.98 0.24
C ALA A 81 3.20 4.29 1.57
N GLY A 82 2.26 3.59 2.20
CA GLY A 82 2.51 2.82 3.41
C GLY A 82 3.60 1.77 3.23
N VAL A 83 3.50 0.97 2.15
CA VAL A 83 4.53 -0.03 1.81
C VAL A 83 5.88 0.62 1.56
N THR A 84 5.92 1.65 0.70
CA THR A 84 7.17 2.35 0.36
C THR A 84 7.81 3.01 1.59
N GLN A 85 7.01 3.59 2.47
CA GLN A 85 7.48 4.25 3.68
C GLN A 85 8.07 3.24 4.67
N SER A 86 7.41 2.09 4.88
CA SER A 86 7.95 1.01 5.72
C SER A 86 9.31 0.53 5.21
N LEU A 87 9.47 0.32 3.90
CA LEU A 87 10.74 -0.06 3.31
C LEU A 87 11.82 1.02 3.50
N ARG A 88 11.46 2.31 3.36
CA ARG A 88 12.40 3.42 3.62
C ARG A 88 12.87 3.46 5.07
N GLU A 89 11.99 3.19 6.02
CA GLU A 89 12.34 3.17 7.44
C GLU A 89 13.33 2.05 7.75
N GLN A 90 13.12 0.86 7.18
CA GLN A 90 14.05 -0.27 7.34
C GLN A 90 15.42 0.02 6.69
N VAL A 91 15.42 0.59 5.49
CA VAL A 91 16.63 1.05 4.80
C VAL A 91 17.38 2.10 5.64
N ALA A 92 16.67 3.05 6.24
CA ALA A 92 17.28 4.09 7.07
C ALA A 92 17.86 3.52 8.37
N ALA A 93 17.18 2.55 8.98
CA ALA A 93 17.64 1.88 10.20
C ALA A 93 18.93 1.05 9.99
N ALA A 94 19.21 0.62 8.76
CA ALA A 94 20.43 -0.11 8.40
C ALA A 94 21.71 0.74 8.38
N GLY A 95 21.60 2.05 8.63
CA GLY A 95 22.76 2.96 8.69
C GLY A 95 23.22 3.42 7.30
N SER A 96 24.54 3.62 7.15
CA SER A 96 25.13 4.23 5.95
C SER A 96 25.75 3.26 4.95
N ASP A 97 25.95 1.98 5.31
CA ASP A 97 26.54 0.98 4.42
C ASP A 97 25.57 0.62 3.27
N PRO A 98 25.91 0.87 1.99
CA PRO A 98 25.02 0.59 0.86
C PRO A 98 24.62 -0.88 0.73
N ALA A 99 25.50 -1.82 1.08
CA ALA A 99 25.20 -3.25 1.04
C ALA A 99 24.15 -3.62 2.09
N ALA A 100 24.35 -3.19 3.35
CA ALA A 100 23.36 -3.37 4.41
C ALA A 100 22.01 -2.71 4.09
N ARG A 101 22.02 -1.52 3.46
CA ARG A 101 20.79 -0.80 3.08
C ARG A 101 19.98 -1.52 2.00
N LEU A 102 20.63 -2.05 0.96
CA LEU A 102 19.94 -2.85 -0.04
C LEU A 102 19.44 -4.16 0.58
N ASP A 103 20.24 -4.83 1.42
CA ASP A 103 19.81 -6.05 2.09
C ASP A 103 18.60 -5.80 3.01
N ALA A 104 18.59 -4.69 3.76
CA ALA A 104 17.45 -4.29 4.58
C ALA A 104 16.19 -4.03 3.75
N PHE A 105 16.31 -3.44 2.56
CA PHE A 105 15.20 -3.33 1.62
C PHE A 105 14.66 -4.72 1.24
N LEU A 106 15.55 -5.66 0.85
CA LEU A 106 15.16 -7.02 0.47
C LEU A 106 14.47 -7.74 1.63
N VAL A 107 15.06 -7.70 2.83
CA VAL A 107 14.46 -8.28 4.05
C VAL A 107 13.08 -7.69 4.31
N GLY A 108 12.92 -6.37 4.12
CA GLY A 108 11.64 -5.69 4.28
C GLY A 108 10.57 -6.12 3.32
N SER A 109 10.94 -6.41 2.07
CA SER A 109 10.02 -6.92 1.05
C SER A 109 9.42 -8.29 1.41
N PHE A 110 10.07 -9.06 2.28
CA PHE A 110 9.59 -10.36 2.77
C PHE A 110 9.11 -10.31 4.24
N SER A 111 8.92 -9.12 4.81
CA SER A 111 8.40 -8.97 6.17
C SER A 111 6.91 -9.34 6.26
N PRO A 112 6.40 -9.78 7.42
CA PRO A 112 4.98 -10.14 7.58
C PRO A 112 3.98 -9.02 7.26
N GLY A 113 4.40 -7.75 7.32
CA GLY A 113 3.54 -6.62 6.96
C GLY A 113 3.46 -6.36 5.44
N VAL A 114 4.39 -6.90 4.65
CA VAL A 114 4.38 -6.83 3.19
C VAL A 114 3.85 -8.12 2.59
N LEU A 115 4.30 -9.27 3.12
CA LEU A 115 3.74 -10.59 2.84
C LEU A 115 2.45 -10.80 3.64
N ASP A 116 1.41 -10.10 3.23
CA ASP A 116 0.07 -10.22 3.79
C ASP A 116 -0.92 -10.60 2.67
N PRO A 117 -1.51 -11.82 2.70
CA PRO A 117 -2.47 -12.25 1.69
C PRO A 117 -3.70 -11.34 1.59
N ASP A 118 -4.06 -10.65 2.68
CA ASP A 118 -5.20 -9.73 2.68
C ASP A 118 -4.97 -8.51 1.78
N LEU A 119 -3.70 -8.17 1.49
CA LEU A 119 -3.35 -7.09 0.57
C LEU A 119 -3.53 -7.48 -0.90
N LEU A 120 -3.60 -8.77 -1.24
CA LEU A 120 -3.75 -9.23 -2.62
C LEU A 120 -5.05 -8.71 -3.25
N SER A 121 -6.16 -8.83 -2.52
CA SER A 121 -7.48 -8.43 -3.05
C SER A 121 -7.53 -6.94 -3.44
N PRO A 122 -7.13 -5.99 -2.57
CA PRO A 122 -6.99 -4.58 -2.96
C PRO A 122 -6.10 -4.37 -4.18
N TRP A 123 -4.92 -4.99 -4.24
CA TRP A 123 -3.98 -4.81 -5.35
C TRP A 123 -4.53 -5.29 -6.69
N VAL A 124 -5.17 -6.46 -6.72
CA VAL A 124 -5.81 -6.99 -7.94
C VAL A 124 -6.90 -6.03 -8.44
N VAL A 125 -7.71 -5.49 -7.54
CA VAL A 125 -8.73 -4.50 -7.89
C VAL A 125 -8.09 -3.23 -8.44
N PHE A 126 -7.07 -2.70 -7.77
CA PHE A 126 -6.35 -1.53 -8.25
C PHE A 126 -5.77 -1.75 -9.65
N TRP A 127 -5.06 -2.86 -9.88
CA TRP A 127 -4.48 -3.18 -11.18
C TRP A 127 -5.53 -3.29 -12.28
N SER A 128 -6.69 -3.87 -11.99
CA SER A 128 -7.80 -3.93 -12.96
C SER A 128 -8.31 -2.54 -13.37
N LEU A 129 -8.16 -1.53 -12.51
CA LEU A 129 -8.66 -0.17 -12.75
C LEU A 129 -7.65 0.75 -13.44
N ILE A 130 -6.33 0.44 -13.39
CA ILE A 130 -5.26 1.29 -13.93
C ILE A 130 -5.51 1.69 -15.39
N ARG A 131 -6.08 0.81 -16.22
CA ARG A 131 -6.32 1.08 -17.65
C ARG A 131 -7.64 1.77 -17.94
N HIS A 132 -8.53 1.86 -16.96
CA HIS A 132 -9.91 2.30 -17.12
C HIS A 132 -10.29 3.52 -16.26
N SER A 133 -9.39 3.93 -15.35
CA SER A 133 -9.59 5.07 -14.47
C SER A 133 -8.35 5.95 -14.44
N ALA A 134 -8.45 7.15 -15.02
CA ALA A 134 -7.36 8.13 -15.03
C ALA A 134 -6.86 8.48 -13.61
N PRO A 135 -7.72 8.74 -12.60
CA PRO A 135 -7.25 8.96 -11.23
C PRO A 135 -6.41 7.81 -10.65
N VAL A 136 -6.80 6.56 -10.92
CA VAL A 136 -6.07 5.38 -10.43
C VAL A 136 -4.76 5.17 -11.20
N ASN A 137 -4.77 5.44 -12.51
CA ASN A 137 -3.55 5.42 -13.33
C ASN A 137 -2.50 6.41 -12.83
N ASP A 138 -2.93 7.66 -12.59
CA ASP A 138 -2.05 8.72 -12.10
C ASP A 138 -1.46 8.38 -10.72
N ALA A 139 -2.28 7.80 -9.83
CA ALA A 139 -1.85 7.31 -8.52
C ALA A 139 -0.81 6.18 -8.66
N HIS A 140 -1.04 5.24 -9.58
CA HIS A 140 -0.09 4.18 -9.90
C HIS A 140 1.24 4.73 -10.40
N GLU A 141 1.23 5.63 -11.38
CA GLU A 141 2.47 6.20 -11.92
C GLU A 141 3.29 6.92 -10.84
N ARG A 142 2.64 7.69 -9.96
CA ARG A 142 3.32 8.37 -8.84
C ARG A 142 3.95 7.37 -7.89
N GLY A 143 3.17 6.39 -7.43
CA GLY A 143 3.62 5.39 -6.46
C GLY A 143 4.76 4.53 -7.02
N TYR A 144 4.57 3.98 -8.21
CA TYR A 144 5.56 3.11 -8.85
C TYR A 144 6.86 3.85 -9.20
N ARG A 145 6.77 5.12 -9.63
CA ARG A 145 7.94 5.98 -9.85
C ARG A 145 8.75 6.18 -8.57
N ALA A 146 8.09 6.44 -7.44
CA ALA A 146 8.75 6.63 -6.16
C ALA A 146 9.42 5.35 -5.65
N TYR A 147 8.78 4.19 -5.86
CA TYR A 147 9.33 2.88 -5.54
C TYR A 147 10.57 2.54 -6.39
N LEU A 148 10.48 2.70 -7.71
CA LEU A 148 11.61 2.48 -8.61
C LEU A 148 12.78 3.42 -8.34
N ALA A 149 12.52 4.69 -7.99
CA ALA A 149 13.57 5.64 -7.65
C ALA A 149 14.37 5.21 -6.40
N LEU A 150 13.69 4.62 -5.40
CA LEU A 150 14.34 4.06 -4.22
C LEU A 150 15.26 2.88 -4.60
N LEU A 151 14.74 1.93 -5.37
CA LEU A 151 15.52 0.78 -5.86
C LEU A 151 16.72 1.19 -6.71
N GLU A 152 16.51 2.11 -7.66
CA GLU A 152 17.57 2.64 -8.52
C GLU A 152 18.67 3.31 -7.71
N THR A 153 18.31 4.05 -6.65
CA THR A 153 19.27 4.64 -5.71
C THR A 153 20.06 3.57 -4.96
N LEU A 154 19.39 2.59 -4.35
CA LEU A 154 20.05 1.52 -3.59
C LEU A 154 21.05 0.71 -4.44
N ILE A 155 20.62 0.35 -5.66
CA ILE A 155 21.45 -0.39 -6.62
C ILE A 155 22.65 0.44 -7.08
N SER A 156 22.45 1.74 -7.35
CA SER A 156 23.53 2.63 -7.78
C SER A 156 24.53 2.91 -6.65
N ASP A 157 24.05 3.02 -5.41
CA ASP A 157 24.89 3.20 -4.22
C ASP A 157 25.75 1.97 -3.97
N LEU A 158 25.18 0.76 -4.11
CA LEU A 158 25.92 -0.50 -4.03
C LEU A 158 27.05 -0.56 -5.07
N ALA A 159 26.72 -0.30 -6.33
CA ALA A 159 27.69 -0.36 -7.44
C ALA A 159 28.87 0.59 -7.24
N ARG A 160 28.59 1.83 -6.81
CA ARG A 160 29.63 2.82 -6.51
C ARG A 160 30.50 2.40 -5.32
N HIS A 161 29.90 1.80 -4.30
CA HIS A 161 30.59 1.38 -3.09
C HIS A 161 31.50 0.17 -3.32
N GLU A 162 31.02 -0.83 -4.06
CA GLU A 162 31.75 -2.09 -4.30
C GLU A 162 32.60 -2.06 -5.59
N GLY A 163 32.48 -1.02 -6.41
CA GLY A 163 33.37 -0.80 -7.57
C GLY A 163 33.03 -1.61 -8.82
N PHE A 164 31.76 -1.94 -9.04
CA PHE A 164 31.29 -2.60 -10.26
C PHE A 164 30.39 -1.68 -11.11
N ALA A 165 30.26 -1.98 -12.39
CA ALA A 165 29.51 -1.17 -13.34
C ALA A 165 28.08 -1.68 -13.56
N ILE A 166 27.14 -0.75 -13.76
CA ILE A 166 25.78 -1.02 -14.23
C ILE A 166 25.49 -0.06 -15.39
N ALA A 167 25.37 -0.57 -16.61
CA ALA A 167 25.13 0.25 -17.79
C ALA A 167 23.80 1.01 -17.73
N LYS A 168 22.75 0.38 -17.16
CA LYS A 168 21.41 0.94 -17.06
C LYS A 168 20.80 0.69 -15.67
N PRO A 169 21.13 1.48 -14.64
CA PRO A 169 20.65 1.30 -13.26
C PRO A 169 19.12 1.22 -13.15
N ARG A 170 18.41 2.08 -13.90
CA ARG A 170 16.96 2.03 -13.99
C ARG A 170 16.42 0.69 -14.51
N LEU A 171 17.08 0.07 -15.50
CA LEU A 171 16.66 -1.22 -16.04
C LEU A 171 16.92 -2.35 -15.03
N ALA A 172 18.02 -2.29 -14.27
CA ALA A 172 18.27 -3.19 -13.17
C ALA A 172 17.20 -3.05 -12.07
N ALA A 173 16.84 -1.82 -11.69
CA ALA A 173 15.77 -1.56 -10.72
C ALA A 173 14.40 -2.11 -11.18
N ILE A 174 14.06 -1.96 -12.46
CA ILE A 174 12.85 -2.57 -13.04
C ILE A 174 12.92 -4.10 -12.96
N GLY A 175 14.08 -4.70 -13.26
CA GLY A 175 14.28 -6.15 -13.17
C GLY A 175 14.08 -6.70 -11.76
N LEU A 176 14.67 -6.03 -10.75
CA LEU A 176 14.48 -6.40 -9.35
C LEU A 176 13.03 -6.20 -8.90
N SER A 177 12.41 -5.07 -9.26
CA SER A 177 11.00 -4.81 -8.97
C SER A 177 10.09 -5.90 -9.54
N ALA A 178 10.25 -6.27 -10.81
CA ALA A 178 9.41 -7.26 -11.47
C ALA A 178 9.54 -8.65 -10.82
N MET A 179 10.74 -9.02 -10.39
CA MET A 179 10.96 -10.25 -9.64
C MET A 179 10.30 -10.20 -8.26
N LEU A 180 10.45 -9.10 -7.52
CA LEU A 180 9.82 -8.93 -6.21
C LEU A 180 8.29 -8.95 -6.31
N ASP A 181 7.71 -8.28 -7.30
CA ASP A 181 6.26 -8.30 -7.56
C ASP A 181 5.77 -9.72 -7.87
N GLY A 182 6.53 -10.48 -8.68
CA GLY A 182 6.21 -11.87 -9.00
C GLY A 182 6.28 -12.81 -7.81
N LEU A 183 7.31 -12.67 -6.96
CA LEU A 183 7.45 -13.43 -5.72
C LEU A 183 6.31 -13.09 -4.75
N TRP A 184 6.05 -11.79 -4.53
CA TRP A 184 4.97 -11.34 -3.67
C TRP A 184 3.61 -11.87 -4.13
N LEU A 185 3.32 -11.79 -5.44
CA LEU A 185 2.08 -12.27 -6.02
C LEU A 185 1.88 -13.78 -5.79
N GLU A 186 2.89 -14.59 -6.13
CA GLU A 186 2.83 -16.04 -5.94
C GLU A 186 2.71 -16.41 -4.46
N TRP A 187 3.42 -15.72 -3.57
CA TRP A 187 3.33 -15.94 -2.14
C TRP A 187 1.91 -15.68 -1.60
N CYS A 188 1.27 -14.59 -2.05
CA CYS A 188 -0.11 -14.28 -1.67
C CYS A 188 -1.13 -15.28 -2.25
N LEU A 189 -0.89 -15.83 -3.45
CA LEU A 189 -1.76 -16.81 -4.08
C LEU A 189 -1.61 -18.21 -3.47
N ASN A 190 -0.37 -18.61 -3.18
CA ASN A 190 -0.04 -19.90 -2.62
C ASN A 190 1.21 -19.82 -1.73
N PRO A 191 1.04 -19.57 -0.42
CA PRO A 191 2.16 -19.42 0.52
C PRO A 191 2.93 -20.72 0.77
N THR A 192 2.53 -21.84 0.15
CA THR A 192 3.24 -23.12 0.22
C THR A 192 4.20 -23.34 -0.95
N THR A 193 4.17 -22.49 -1.98
CA THR A 193 5.06 -22.61 -3.15
C THR A 193 6.54 -22.41 -2.76
N PHE A 194 6.81 -21.48 -1.85
CA PHE A 194 8.15 -21.21 -1.33
C PHE A 194 8.07 -20.47 0.02
N SER A 195 9.13 -20.52 0.82
CA SER A 195 9.20 -19.79 2.10
C SER A 195 9.64 -18.33 1.92
N ALA A 196 9.38 -17.46 2.90
CA ALA A 196 9.91 -16.09 2.86
C ALA A 196 11.45 -16.06 2.76
N GLU A 197 12.13 -17.04 3.37
CA GLU A 197 13.58 -17.22 3.29
C GLU A 197 14.03 -17.56 1.85
N ASP A 198 13.30 -18.41 1.13
CA ASP A 198 13.59 -18.72 -0.28
C ASP A 198 13.44 -17.48 -1.16
N GLY A 199 12.40 -16.67 -0.95
CA GLY A 199 12.19 -15.42 -1.70
C GLY A 199 13.32 -14.41 -1.46
N LEU A 200 13.79 -14.29 -0.22
CA LEU A 200 14.92 -13.46 0.14
C LEU A 200 16.23 -13.98 -0.49
N GLU A 201 16.46 -15.29 -0.47
CA GLU A 201 17.63 -15.92 -1.09
C GLU A 201 17.64 -15.69 -2.61
N LEU A 202 16.50 -15.87 -3.30
CA LEU A 202 16.36 -15.56 -4.72
C LEU A 202 16.71 -14.09 -5.02
N SER A 203 16.25 -13.18 -4.16
CA SER A 203 16.51 -11.76 -4.31
C SER A 203 17.97 -11.39 -4.09
N ARG A 204 18.63 -12.00 -3.11
CA ARG A 204 20.08 -11.84 -2.88
C ARG A 204 20.91 -12.42 -4.03
N ARG A 205 20.50 -13.56 -4.60
CA ARG A 205 21.15 -14.13 -5.79
C ARG A 205 21.03 -13.24 -7.03
N TRP A 206 19.91 -12.56 -7.20
CA TRP A 206 19.75 -11.57 -8.26
C TRP A 206 20.77 -10.43 -8.11
N VAL A 207 20.97 -9.92 -6.88
CA VAL A 207 22.00 -8.91 -6.58
C VAL A 207 23.41 -9.45 -6.80
N GLU A 208 23.67 -10.70 -6.47
CA GLU A 208 24.96 -11.34 -6.76
C GLU A 208 25.23 -11.44 -8.27
N GLY A 209 24.22 -11.75 -9.08
CA GLY A 209 24.31 -11.70 -10.54
C GLY A 209 24.64 -10.29 -11.04
N LEU A 210 24.04 -9.27 -10.43
CA LEU A 210 24.35 -7.87 -10.72
C LEU A 210 25.83 -7.54 -10.44
N ARG A 211 26.38 -7.94 -9.28
CA ARG A 211 27.81 -7.76 -8.94
C ARG A 211 28.75 -8.44 -9.94
N ARG A 212 28.33 -9.58 -10.50
CA ARG A 212 29.09 -10.36 -11.49
C ARG A 212 28.98 -9.83 -12.92
N GLY A 213 28.30 -8.69 -13.12
CA GLY A 213 28.24 -8.00 -14.40
C GLY A 213 27.06 -8.36 -15.28
N ALA A 214 25.97 -8.93 -14.74
CA ALA A 214 24.75 -9.22 -15.52
C ALA A 214 24.10 -7.99 -16.19
N TYR A 215 24.43 -6.78 -15.70
CA TYR A 215 23.95 -5.50 -16.24
C TYR A 215 25.10 -4.53 -16.59
N ALA A 216 26.32 -5.05 -16.78
CA ALA A 216 27.48 -4.24 -17.16
C ALA A 216 27.43 -3.72 -18.60
#